data_AF-A0A2P2GUL6-F1
#
_entry.id   AF-A0A2P2GUL6-F1
#
_cell.length_a   1.000
_cell.length_b   1.000
_cell.length_c   1.000
_cell.angle_alpha   90.00
_cell.angle_beta   90.00
_cell.angle_gamma   90.00
#
_symmetry.space_group_name_H-M   'P 1'
#
loop_
_entity.id
_entity.type
_entity.pdbx_description
1 polymer ?
#
loop_
_entity_poly.entity_id
_entity_poly.type
_entity_poly.pdbx_seq_one_letter_code
_entity_poly.pdbx_strand_id
1 'polypeptide(L)'
;MAPAQRAGRDAMYGNIAPMTVGQGMQGGWGFGMAVRTRRGDYAPLGQFGWDGGTGTSVYADPVHGVTGVLLTQVGVSTPDSPRLVHDFWTTLYQAVED
;
A
#
# COMPACT_ATOMS: atom_id res chain seq x y z
N MET A 1 -9.99 2.28 -22.58
CA MET A 1 -9.44 0.91 -22.59
C MET A 1 -10.55 -0.08 -22.84
N ALA A 2 -10.34 -1.09 -23.69
CA ALA A 2 -11.28 -2.19 -23.86
C ALA A 2 -11.32 -3.08 -22.60
N PRO A 3 -12.44 -3.78 -22.32
CA PRO A 3 -12.56 -4.66 -21.15
C PRO A 3 -11.43 -5.70 -21.03
N ALA A 4 -11.04 -6.33 -22.14
CA ALA A 4 -9.96 -7.33 -22.16
C ALA A 4 -8.59 -6.76 -21.74
N GLN A 5 -8.31 -5.50 -22.09
CA GLN A 5 -7.06 -4.83 -21.71
C GLN A 5 -7.00 -4.53 -20.21
N ARG A 6 -8.15 -4.19 -19.60
CA ARG A 6 -8.25 -4.01 -18.15
C ARG A 6 -8.01 -5.32 -17.41
N ALA A 7 -8.65 -6.41 -17.85
CA ALA A 7 -8.45 -7.73 -17.26
C ALA A 7 -6.98 -8.18 -17.33
N GLY A 8 -6.31 -8.00 -18.47
CA GLY A 8 -4.89 -8.34 -18.61
C GLY A 8 -3.98 -7.50 -17.70
N ARG A 9 -4.22 -6.20 -17.61
CA ARG A 9 -3.52 -5.29 -16.69
C ARG A 9 -3.71 -5.70 -15.22
N ASP A 10 -4.93 -5.99 -14.82
CA ASP A 10 -5.26 -6.31 -13.43
C ASP A 10 -4.65 -7.66 -13.02
N ALA A 11 -4.62 -8.64 -13.92
CA ALA A 11 -3.93 -9.91 -13.72
C ALA A 11 -2.41 -9.72 -13.59
N MET A 12 -1.80 -8.89 -14.45
CA MET A 12 -0.38 -8.56 -14.35
C MET A 12 -0.04 -7.92 -13.00
N TYR A 13 -0.79 -6.90 -12.57
CA TYR A 13 -0.56 -6.25 -11.27
C TYR A 13 -0.80 -7.18 -10.09
N GLY A 14 -1.77 -8.09 -10.17
CA GLY A 14 -1.97 -9.14 -9.16
C GLY A 14 -0.75 -10.04 -9.01
N ASN A 15 -0.13 -10.43 -10.13
CA ASN A 15 1.03 -11.33 -10.14
C ASN A 15 2.33 -10.67 -9.68
N ILE A 16 2.52 -9.36 -9.93
CA ILE A 16 3.74 -8.65 -9.52
C ILE A 16 3.65 -7.99 -8.15
N ALA A 17 2.45 -7.81 -7.60
CA ALA A 17 2.26 -7.17 -6.30
C ALA A 17 3.13 -7.75 -5.16
N PRO A 18 3.35 -9.08 -5.06
CA PRO A 18 4.24 -9.65 -4.04
C PRO A 18 5.73 -9.32 -4.23
N MET A 19 6.13 -8.90 -5.44
CA MET A 19 7.53 -8.61 -5.79
C MET A 19 7.87 -7.11 -5.64
N THR A 20 6.88 -6.28 -5.33
CA THR A 20 7.01 -4.83 -5.31
C THR A 20 6.70 -4.28 -3.92
N VAL A 21 7.62 -3.52 -3.34
CA VAL A 21 7.42 -2.79 -2.08
C VAL A 21 6.39 -1.69 -2.34
N GLY A 22 5.11 -1.94 -2.03
CA GLY A 22 4.00 -1.00 -2.25
C GLY A 22 3.56 -0.76 -3.71
N GLN A 23 4.44 -0.98 -4.70
CA GLN A 23 4.20 -0.65 -6.11
C GLN A 23 3.32 -1.66 -6.86
N GLY A 24 2.00 -1.64 -6.64
CA GLY A 24 1.05 -2.41 -7.46
C GLY A 24 -0.19 -2.89 -6.71
N MET A 25 -0.12 -2.90 -5.39
CA MET A 25 -1.29 -3.17 -4.54
C MET A 25 -2.34 -2.05 -4.68
N GLN A 26 -1.87 -0.81 -4.86
CA GLN A 26 -2.70 0.40 -4.82
C GLN A 26 -3.49 0.61 -6.12
N GLY A 27 -2.95 0.21 -7.27
CA GLY A 27 -3.63 0.31 -8.57
C GLY A 27 -3.60 1.68 -9.24
N GLY A 28 -2.81 2.64 -8.72
CA GLY A 28 -2.67 3.97 -9.31
C GLY A 28 -1.39 4.69 -8.87
N TRP A 29 -1.10 5.80 -9.56
CA TRP A 29 0.03 6.68 -9.29
C TRP A 29 -0.41 8.14 -9.39
N GLY A 30 -0.04 8.94 -8.39
CA GLY A 30 -0.32 10.37 -8.32
C GLY A 30 0.95 11.21 -8.48
N PHE A 31 0.99 12.40 -7.87
CA PHE A 31 2.16 13.27 -7.90
C PHE A 31 3.26 12.76 -6.95
N GLY A 32 4.03 11.77 -7.43
CA GLY A 32 5.21 11.23 -6.74
C GLY A 32 4.91 10.13 -5.71
N MET A 33 3.67 9.66 -5.65
CA MET A 33 3.22 8.67 -4.65
C MET A 33 2.26 7.67 -5.28
N ALA A 34 2.17 6.48 -4.69
CA ALA A 34 1.12 5.53 -5.01
C ALA A 34 -0.24 6.09 -4.55
N VAL A 35 -1.28 5.83 -5.33
CA VAL A 35 -2.67 6.22 -5.00
C VAL A 35 -3.55 4.99 -5.10
N ARG A 36 -4.34 4.75 -4.05
CA ARG A 36 -5.22 3.59 -3.96
C ARG A 36 -6.50 3.78 -4.77
N THR A 37 -6.65 2.96 -5.81
CA THR A 37 -7.79 2.94 -6.74
C THR A 37 -8.65 1.68 -6.62
N ARG A 38 -8.23 0.70 -5.81
CA ARG A 38 -8.99 -0.50 -5.44
C ARG A 38 -8.79 -0.83 -3.97
N ARG A 39 -9.77 -1.49 -3.36
CA ARG A 39 -9.69 -1.95 -1.96
C ARG A 39 -9.17 -3.39 -1.93
N GLY A 40 -8.10 -3.63 -1.16
CA GLY A 40 -7.52 -4.97 -0.93
C GLY A 40 -7.28 -5.29 0.54
N ASP A 41 -7.41 -4.29 1.43
CA ASP A 41 -7.27 -4.38 2.89
C ASP A 41 -8.15 -3.29 3.54
N TYR A 42 -7.87 -2.94 4.80
CA TYR A 42 -8.58 -1.92 5.57
C TYR A 42 -8.53 -0.50 4.95
N ALA A 43 -7.45 -0.16 4.24
CA ALA A 43 -7.26 1.20 3.75
C ALA A 43 -8.24 1.56 2.61
N PRO A 44 -8.82 2.77 2.65
CA PRO A 44 -9.87 3.20 1.74
C PRO A 44 -9.33 3.63 0.38
N LEU A 45 -10.26 3.75 -0.58
CA LEU A 45 -9.96 4.36 -1.87
C LEU A 45 -9.51 5.80 -1.66
N GLY A 46 -8.49 6.23 -2.41
CA GLY A 46 -7.92 7.56 -2.30
C GLY A 46 -6.81 7.72 -1.24
N GLN A 47 -6.52 6.69 -0.44
CA GLN A 47 -5.29 6.65 0.36
C GLN A 47 -4.08 6.80 -0.57
N PHE A 48 -3.08 7.59 -0.18
CA PHE A 48 -1.88 7.82 -1.00
C PHE A 48 -0.61 7.90 -0.17
N GLY A 49 0.51 7.49 -0.75
CA GLY A 49 1.78 7.42 -0.04
C GLY A 49 2.82 6.51 -0.68
N TRP A 50 3.74 6.00 0.13
CA TRP A 50 4.92 5.29 -0.34
C TRP A 50 5.47 4.29 0.67
N ASP A 51 5.97 3.16 0.16
CA ASP A 51 6.80 2.22 0.90
C ASP A 51 8.26 2.33 0.40
N GLY A 52 9.17 2.69 1.30
CA GLY A 52 10.60 2.78 1.05
C GLY A 52 11.33 1.47 1.35
N GLY A 53 12.22 1.05 0.46
CA GLY A 53 12.99 -0.20 0.58
C GLY A 53 13.86 -0.31 1.84
N THR A 54 14.07 0.79 2.56
CA THR A 54 14.77 0.83 3.87
C THR A 54 13.82 0.77 5.06
N GLY A 55 12.67 0.10 4.91
CA GLY A 55 11.71 -0.14 5.99
C GLY A 55 10.92 1.09 6.42
N THR A 56 10.74 2.04 5.50
CA THR A 56 9.86 3.19 5.69
C THR A 56 8.51 2.90 5.06
N SER A 57 7.42 3.26 5.72
CA SER A 57 6.07 3.22 5.14
C SER A 57 5.33 4.48 5.57
N VAL A 58 4.77 5.22 4.61
CA VAL A 58 4.01 6.44 4.89
C VAL A 58 2.80 6.52 3.98
N TYR A 59 1.62 6.68 4.57
CA TYR A 59 0.38 6.90 3.84
C TYR A 59 -0.53 7.88 4.56
N ALA A 60 -1.13 8.77 3.78
CA ALA A 60 -2.21 9.64 4.20
C ALA A 60 -3.55 9.06 3.74
N ASP A 61 -4.53 9.10 4.64
CA ASP A 61 -5.89 8.64 4.43
C ASP A 61 -6.87 9.78 4.70
N PRO A 62 -7.37 10.43 3.64
CA PRO A 62 -8.33 11.51 3.79
C PRO A 62 -9.72 11.09 4.29
N VAL A 63 -10.07 9.80 4.17
CA VAL A 63 -11.41 9.31 4.54
C VAL A 63 -11.52 9.16 6.04
N HIS A 64 -10.51 8.56 6.67
CA HIS A 64 -10.45 8.42 8.14
C HIS A 64 -9.73 9.61 8.81
N GLY A 65 -9.13 10.52 8.04
CA GLY A 65 -8.44 11.70 8.57
C GLY A 65 -7.12 11.35 9.27
N VAL A 66 -6.45 10.27 8.85
CA VAL A 66 -5.25 9.74 9.52
C VAL A 66 -4.04 9.77 8.59
N THR A 67 -2.85 9.89 9.17
CA THR A 67 -1.59 9.69 8.46
C THR A 67 -0.72 8.75 9.27
N GLY A 68 -0.40 7.60 8.70
CA GLY A 68 0.49 6.61 9.31
C GLY A 68 1.91 6.80 8.81
N VAL A 69 2.88 6.74 9.70
CA VAL A 69 4.31 6.75 9.39
C VAL A 69 5.01 5.66 10.21
N LEU A 70 5.71 4.76 9.54
CA LEU A 70 6.56 3.74 10.13
C LEU A 70 8.01 3.92 9.66
N LEU A 71 8.95 3.92 10.61
CA LEU A 71 10.38 4.05 10.37
C LEU A 71 11.13 2.98 11.14
N THR A 72 11.59 1.92 10.48
CA THR A 72 12.23 0.77 11.17
C THR A 72 13.76 0.85 11.24
N GLN A 73 14.39 1.80 10.54
CA GLN A 73 15.85 1.96 10.41
C GLN A 73 16.58 0.71 9.86
N VAL A 74 15.85 -0.24 9.29
CA VAL A 74 16.41 -1.46 8.70
C VAL A 74 15.82 -1.71 7.31
N GLY A 75 16.66 -2.24 6.41
CA GLY A 75 16.25 -2.65 5.07
C GLY A 75 15.10 -3.67 5.08
N VAL A 76 14.24 -3.63 4.06
CA VAL A 76 13.31 -4.72 3.74
C VAL A 76 14.10 -5.81 3.02
N SER A 77 14.97 -6.51 3.77
CA SER A 77 15.89 -7.53 3.23
C SER A 77 15.49 -8.96 3.61
N THR A 78 14.52 -9.13 4.50
CA THR A 78 13.99 -10.43 4.93
C THR A 78 12.46 -10.44 4.90
N PRO A 79 11.80 -11.61 4.88
CA PRO A 79 10.34 -11.72 4.93
C PRO A 79 9.68 -11.17 6.20
N ASP A 80 10.44 -10.94 7.28
CA ASP A 80 9.89 -10.40 8.53
C ASP A 80 9.59 -8.88 8.42
N SER A 81 10.33 -8.14 7.58
CA SER A 81 10.10 -6.71 7.41
C SER A 81 8.74 -6.38 6.77
N PRO A 82 8.28 -7.06 5.70
CA PRO A 82 6.93 -6.87 5.18
C PRO A 82 5.82 -7.22 6.16
N ARG A 83 6.01 -8.22 7.03
CA ARG A 83 5.03 -8.59 8.07
C ARG A 83 4.83 -7.45 9.08
N LEU A 84 5.94 -6.87 9.56
CA LEU A 84 5.88 -5.73 10.48
C LEU A 84 5.11 -4.54 9.89
N VAL A 85 5.32 -4.23 8.60
CA VAL A 85 4.59 -3.16 7.90
C VAL A 85 3.10 -3.47 7.83
N HIS A 86 2.73 -4.71 7.50
CA HIS A 86 1.33 -5.15 7.47
C HIS A 86 0.64 -5.05 8.84
N ASP A 87 1.32 -5.51 9.90
CA ASP A 87 0.81 -5.48 11.27
C ASP A 87 0.63 -4.04 11.76
N PHE A 88 1.56 -3.14 11.42
CA PHE A 88 1.43 -1.71 11.70
C PHE A 88 0.15 -1.12 11.07
N TRP A 89 -0.06 -1.32 9.77
CA TRP A 89 -1.25 -0.78 9.08
C TRP A 89 -2.55 -1.40 9.60
N THR A 90 -2.57 -2.71 9.84
CA THR A 90 -3.73 -3.40 10.42
C THR A 90 -4.07 -2.83 11.79
N THR A 91 -3.07 -2.66 12.65
CA THR A 91 -3.27 -2.13 14.01
C THR A 91 -3.71 -0.67 13.98
N LEU A 92 -3.13 0.15 13.10
CA LEU A 92 -3.54 1.54 12.93
C LEU A 92 -5.02 1.63 12.58
N TYR A 93 -5.48 0.85 11.60
CA TYR A 93 -6.88 0.87 11.17
C TYR A 93 -7.83 0.35 12.24
N GLN A 94 -7.46 -0.69 12.97
CA GLN A 94 -8.23 -1.15 14.12
C GLN A 94 -8.35 -0.06 15.20
N ALA A 95 -7.27 0.65 15.50
CA ALA A 95 -7.24 1.66 16.55
C ALA A 95 -8.03 2.94 16.25
N VAL A 96 -8.39 3.19 14.98
CA VAL A 96 -9.15 4.39 14.55
C VAL A 96 -10.60 4.07 14.16
N GLU A 97 -10.96 2.78 14.09
CA GLU A 97 -12.34 2.32 13.93
C GLU A 97 -13.08 2.15 15.28
N ASP A 98 -12.35 2.10 16.41
CA ASP A 98 -12.88 2.11 17.79
C ASP A 98 -13.27 3.53 18.28
#